data_AF-A0A842KX90-F1
#
_entry.id   AF-A0A842KX90-F1
#
_cell.length_a   1.000
_cell.length_b   1.000
_cell.length_c   1.000
_cell.angle_alpha   90.00
_cell.angle_beta   90.00
_cell.angle_gamma   90.00
#
_symmetry.space_group_name_H-M   'P 1'
#
loop_
_entity.id
_entity.type
_entity.pdbx_description
1 polymer ?
#
loop_
_entity_poly.entity_id
_entity_poly.type
_entity_poly.pdbx_seq_one_letter_code
_entity_poly.pdbx_strand_id
1 'polypeptide(L)'
;MKFEGMHHPLIEVLLSQIKDLETVSRIVLRTAMQETGSRNGFVGVIDPVSKALEIKVFEDTGKCLMKKKTSTFYPDENGKYPLLFGYALNEKTAFFTNNPRAHPASKGVSRNHVPIERFMAVPIILNDRLLGLIALANKEKDYTEEDLEKLKEIGRYFALALERYWLEEELRASKTWYEILWEQVPLPILLIEENDIISQVNKEFEEFTGYSKEEVVGKMKWQQFGHKEYVEKAAVYKQMRIKGEQAPTEYEYRVIDKNGREHDVIVYARLIPNTKKILAIWLDITEE
;
A
#
# COMPACT_ATOMS: atom_id res chain seq x y z
N MET A 1 19.29 27.33 10.45
CA MET A 1 20.24 26.42 9.77
C MET A 1 19.64 26.08 8.42
N LYS A 2 20.28 26.53 7.34
CA LYS A 2 19.79 26.36 5.97
C LYS A 2 19.90 24.88 5.56
N PHE A 3 18.79 24.29 5.11
CA PHE A 3 18.82 23.08 4.29
C PHE A 3 19.22 23.50 2.87
N GLU A 4 20.51 23.70 2.64
CA GLU A 4 21.06 23.89 1.29
C GLU A 4 21.41 22.50 0.71
N GLY A 5 20.59 22.06 -0.25
CA GLY A 5 20.93 21.18 -1.37
C GLY A 5 21.65 19.85 -1.09
N MET A 6 20.89 18.76 -0.94
CA MET A 6 21.37 17.43 -1.36
C MET A 6 20.28 16.72 -2.15
N HIS A 7 20.23 17.01 -3.45
CA HIS A 7 19.78 16.01 -4.43
C HIS A 7 20.84 14.91 -4.43
N HIS A 8 20.72 13.90 -3.56
CA HIS A 8 21.59 12.74 -3.60
C HIS A 8 21.15 11.86 -4.79
N PRO A 9 22.00 11.56 -5.79
CA PRO A 9 21.60 10.78 -6.98
C PRO A 9 20.91 9.45 -6.66
N LEU A 10 21.24 8.88 -5.50
CA LEU A 10 20.63 7.66 -4.98
C LEU A 10 19.10 7.77 -4.81
N ILE A 11 18.57 8.82 -4.16
CA ILE A 11 17.11 8.86 -3.88
C ILE A 11 16.32 8.93 -5.20
N GLU A 12 16.78 9.69 -6.19
CA GLU A 12 16.13 9.77 -7.50
C GLU A 12 16.12 8.41 -8.20
N VAL A 13 17.25 7.70 -8.16
CA VAL A 13 17.37 6.34 -8.71
C VAL A 13 16.42 5.38 -8.00
N LEU A 14 16.38 5.38 -6.66
CA LEU A 14 15.48 4.50 -5.89
C LEU A 14 14.01 4.80 -6.23
N LEU A 15 13.63 6.07 -6.26
CA LEU A 15 12.26 6.50 -6.58
C LEU A 15 11.86 6.15 -8.03
N SER A 16 12.80 6.12 -8.97
CA SER A 16 12.54 5.74 -10.36
C SER A 16 12.25 4.24 -10.55
N GLN A 17 12.82 3.40 -9.67
CA GLN A 17 12.71 1.93 -9.75
C GLN A 17 11.71 1.36 -8.73
N ILE A 18 10.98 2.22 -8.01
CA ILE A 18 10.24 1.86 -6.80
C ILE A 18 9.25 0.71 -6.96
N LYS A 19 8.73 0.50 -8.18
CA LYS A 19 7.78 -0.57 -8.50
C LYS A 19 8.37 -1.98 -8.32
N ASP A 20 9.68 -2.13 -8.29
CA ASP A 20 10.37 -3.39 -8.05
C ASP A 20 11.25 -3.29 -6.80
N LEU A 21 10.69 -3.78 -5.70
CA LEU A 21 11.34 -3.77 -4.40
C LEU A 21 12.65 -4.57 -4.38
N GLU A 22 12.80 -5.61 -5.21
CA GLU A 22 14.05 -6.37 -5.32
C GLU A 22 15.14 -5.51 -5.99
N THR A 23 14.79 -4.81 -7.07
CA THR A 23 15.71 -3.89 -7.75
C THR A 23 16.14 -2.72 -6.86
N VAL A 24 15.20 -2.07 -6.17
CA VAL A 24 15.49 -1.00 -5.20
C VAL A 24 16.43 -1.51 -4.12
N SER A 25 16.11 -2.67 -3.53
CA SER A 25 16.93 -3.27 -2.46
C SER A 25 18.35 -3.61 -2.96
N ARG A 26 18.48 -4.06 -4.21
CA ARG A 26 19.78 -4.34 -4.85
C ARG A 26 20.65 -3.09 -5.00
N ILE A 27 20.05 -1.99 -5.44
CA ILE A 27 20.74 -0.70 -5.58
C ILE A 27 21.24 -0.26 -4.20
N VAL A 28 20.37 -0.28 -3.18
CA VAL A 28 20.73 0.04 -1.80
C VAL A 28 21.88 -0.82 -1.30
N LEU A 29 21.80 -2.15 -1.48
CA LEU A 29 22.82 -3.07 -1.00
C LEU A 29 24.18 -2.78 -1.66
N ARG A 30 24.21 -2.60 -2.98
CA ARG A 30 25.45 -2.35 -3.72
C ARG A 30 26.08 -1.03 -3.35
N THR A 31 25.28 0.04 -3.25
CA THR A 31 25.77 1.34 -2.78
C THR A 31 26.33 1.22 -1.37
N ALA A 32 25.62 0.56 -0.46
CA ALA A 32 26.09 0.33 0.91
C ALA A 32 27.40 -0.45 0.98
N MET A 33 27.55 -1.51 0.18
CA MET A 33 28.79 -2.29 0.11
C MET A 33 29.95 -1.48 -0.48
N GLN A 34 29.70 -0.70 -1.53
CA GLN A 34 30.71 0.14 -2.17
C GLN A 34 31.22 1.26 -1.24
N GLU A 35 30.32 1.99 -0.58
CA GLU A 35 30.66 3.12 0.29
C GLU A 35 31.40 2.71 1.57
N THR A 36 31.20 1.47 2.02
CA THR A 36 31.80 0.94 3.26
C THR A 36 32.98 -0.01 3.02
N GLY A 37 33.16 -0.51 1.78
CA GLY A 37 34.13 -1.55 1.46
C GLY A 37 33.75 -2.94 2.01
N SER A 38 32.46 -3.19 2.23
CA SER A 38 31.97 -4.47 2.75
C SER A 38 31.93 -5.54 1.66
N ARG A 39 32.31 -6.78 2.01
CA ARG A 39 32.38 -7.89 1.05
C ARG A 39 31.09 -8.69 0.95
N ASN A 40 30.29 -8.68 2.01
CA ASN A 40 29.02 -9.41 2.08
C ASN A 40 27.94 -8.48 2.64
N GLY A 41 26.69 -8.74 2.29
CA GLY A 41 25.57 -8.05 2.92
C GLY A 41 24.23 -8.51 2.41
N PHE A 42 23.18 -8.01 3.06
CA PHE A 42 21.80 -8.20 2.62
C PHE A 42 20.94 -7.00 2.97
N VAL A 43 19.84 -6.90 2.24
CA VAL A 43 18.76 -5.96 2.54
C VAL A 43 17.49 -6.75 2.77
N GLY A 44 16.86 -6.49 3.91
CA GLY A 44 15.57 -7.05 4.29
C GLY A 44 14.52 -5.96 4.39
N VAL A 45 13.29 -6.30 3.99
CA VAL A 45 12.12 -5.43 4.11
C VAL A 45 11.11 -6.12 5.03
N ILE A 46 10.52 -5.37 5.94
CA ILE A 46 9.51 -5.89 6.85
C ILE A 46 8.14 -5.78 6.17
N ASP A 47 7.45 -6.90 6.07
CA ASP A 47 6.06 -6.92 5.62
C ASP A 47 5.16 -6.23 6.67
N PRO A 48 4.32 -5.25 6.28
CA PRO A 48 3.56 -4.44 7.22
C PRO A 48 2.48 -5.24 7.97
N VAL A 49 2.05 -6.39 7.44
CA VAL A 49 0.96 -7.22 7.99
C VAL A 49 1.52 -8.28 8.93
N SER A 50 2.31 -9.21 8.39
CA SER A 50 2.90 -10.35 9.10
C SER A 50 4.06 -9.97 10.02
N LYS A 51 4.62 -8.76 9.86
CA LYS A 51 5.86 -8.30 10.51
C LYS A 51 7.08 -9.15 10.18
N ALA A 52 6.99 -10.04 9.19
CA ALA A 52 8.13 -10.85 8.80
C ALA A 52 9.21 -9.98 8.13
N LEU A 53 10.47 -10.18 8.49
CA LEU A 53 11.60 -9.63 7.76
C LEU A 53 11.90 -10.53 6.57
N GLU A 54 11.64 -10.03 5.37
CA GLU A 54 11.92 -10.73 4.12
C GLU A 54 13.24 -10.25 3.53
N ILE A 55 14.21 -11.15 3.40
CA ILE A 55 15.46 -10.83 2.71
C ILE A 55 15.17 -10.74 1.22
N LYS A 56 15.22 -9.52 0.66
CA LYS A 56 14.98 -9.24 -0.75
C LYS A 56 16.21 -9.49 -1.60
N VAL A 57 17.38 -9.08 -1.09
CA VAL A 57 18.65 -9.28 -1.77
C VAL A 57 19.75 -9.66 -0.78
N PHE A 58 20.65 -10.50 -1.25
CA PHE A 58 21.85 -10.93 -0.54
C PHE A 58 23.00 -10.99 -1.57
N GLU A 59 24.14 -10.41 -1.22
CA GLU A 59 25.36 -10.46 -2.02
C GLU A 59 26.53 -10.92 -1.14
N ASP A 60 27.36 -11.81 -1.69
CA ASP A 60 28.57 -12.33 -1.05
C ASP A 60 29.66 -12.58 -2.10
N THR A 61 30.85 -12.98 -1.63
CA THR A 61 31.98 -13.36 -2.50
C THR A 61 31.81 -14.73 -3.18
N GLY A 62 30.58 -15.26 -3.31
CA GLY A 62 30.28 -16.55 -3.94
C GLY A 62 30.65 -17.79 -3.12
N LYS A 63 30.87 -17.66 -1.80
CA LYS A 63 31.28 -18.75 -0.90
C LYS A 63 30.14 -19.28 -0.03
N CYS A 64 28.99 -18.61 -0.01
CA CYS A 64 27.80 -19.03 0.71
C CYS A 64 27.03 -20.07 -0.10
N LEU A 65 26.95 -21.31 0.41
CA LEU A 65 26.29 -22.45 -0.26
C LEU A 65 24.81 -22.60 0.13
N MET A 66 24.21 -21.59 0.75
CA MET A 66 22.79 -21.56 1.10
C MET A 66 21.94 -21.45 -0.18
N LYS A 67 21.44 -22.58 -0.68
CA LYS A 67 20.72 -22.72 -1.97
C LYS A 67 19.32 -22.06 -2.06
N LYS A 68 18.85 -21.32 -1.04
CA LYS A 68 17.59 -20.55 -1.12
C LYS A 68 17.87 -19.07 -0.81
N LYS A 69 17.73 -18.25 -1.86
CA LYS A 69 18.04 -16.80 -1.89
C LYS A 69 16.96 -15.89 -1.27
N THR A 70 15.89 -16.46 -0.72
CA THR A 70 14.89 -15.73 0.08
C THR A 70 14.78 -16.43 1.44
N SER A 71 15.16 -15.71 2.49
CA SER A 71 14.94 -16.12 3.88
C SER A 71 13.95 -15.15 4.49
N THR A 72 12.92 -15.69 5.13
CA THR A 72 11.91 -14.91 5.84
C THR A 72 12.08 -15.20 7.32
N PHE A 73 12.21 -14.14 8.13
CA PHE A 73 12.37 -14.24 9.57
C PHE A 73 11.17 -13.60 10.26
N TYR A 74 10.39 -14.43 10.94
CA TYR A 74 9.28 -13.97 11.75
C TYR A 74 9.81 -13.53 13.13
N PRO A 75 9.26 -12.45 13.70
CA PRO A 75 9.47 -12.17 15.11
C PRO A 75 8.86 -13.29 15.97
N ASP A 76 9.37 -13.48 17.18
CA ASP A 76 8.77 -14.37 18.16
C ASP A 76 7.46 -13.79 18.75
N GLU A 77 6.86 -14.52 19.70
CA GLU A 77 5.63 -14.10 20.40
C GLU A 77 5.74 -12.73 21.11
N ASN A 78 6.96 -12.29 21.42
CA ASN A 78 7.25 -11.00 22.04
C ASN A 78 7.65 -9.92 21.02
N GLY A 79 7.53 -10.21 19.72
CA GLY A 79 7.90 -9.29 18.66
C GLY A 79 9.41 -9.22 18.37
N LYS A 80 10.23 -10.15 18.90
CA LYS A 80 11.69 -10.08 18.76
C LYS A 80 12.21 -10.88 17.57
N TYR A 81 13.12 -10.27 16.81
CA TYR A 81 13.81 -10.89 15.69
C TYR A 81 15.02 -11.72 16.16
N PRO A 82 15.31 -12.84 15.48
CA PRO A 82 16.42 -13.73 15.84
C PRO A 82 17.76 -13.23 15.31
N LEU A 83 18.83 -13.95 15.68
CA LEU A 83 20.20 -13.78 15.19
C LEU A 83 20.81 -12.42 15.53
N LEU A 84 22.07 -12.21 15.12
CA LEU A 84 22.83 -11.00 15.44
C LEU A 84 22.18 -9.74 14.87
N PHE A 85 21.62 -9.82 13.65
CA PHE A 85 20.93 -8.68 13.05
C PHE A 85 19.64 -8.31 13.81
N GLY A 86 19.02 -9.27 14.50
CA GLY A 86 17.82 -9.05 15.30
C GLY A 86 18.07 -8.02 16.40
N TYR A 87 19.29 -7.91 16.93
CA TYR A 87 19.66 -6.87 17.89
C TYR A 87 19.36 -5.46 17.35
N ALA A 88 19.74 -5.16 16.10
CA ALA A 88 19.47 -3.85 15.50
C ALA A 88 17.96 -3.55 15.41
N LEU A 89 17.15 -4.55 15.07
CA LEU A 89 15.70 -4.41 14.96
C LEU A 89 15.03 -4.30 16.33
N ASN A 90 15.43 -5.14 17.29
CA ASN A 90 14.82 -5.22 18.62
C ASN A 90 15.13 -3.98 19.47
N GLU A 91 16.38 -3.50 19.42
CA GLU A 91 16.81 -2.29 20.12
C GLU A 91 16.56 -1.01 19.30
N LYS A 92 16.06 -1.16 18.06
CA LYS A 92 15.86 -0.07 17.09
C LYS A 92 17.09 0.83 16.94
N THR A 93 18.28 0.24 17.00
CA THR A 93 19.55 0.97 16.96
C THR A 93 20.50 0.41 15.91
N ALA A 94 21.22 1.31 15.26
CA ALA A 94 22.30 0.96 14.34
C ALA A 94 23.55 0.59 15.16
N PHE A 95 24.27 -0.46 14.75
CA PHE A 95 25.49 -0.88 15.44
C PHE A 95 26.48 -1.59 14.51
N PHE A 96 27.73 -1.70 14.96
CA PHE A 96 28.72 -2.60 14.38
C PHE A 96 29.48 -3.37 15.47
N THR A 97 30.08 -4.49 15.10
CA THR A 97 31.03 -5.25 15.91
C THR A 97 32.10 -5.88 15.03
N ASN A 98 33.36 -5.70 15.44
CA ASN A 98 34.52 -6.35 14.82
C ASN A 98 34.88 -7.69 15.50
N ASN A 99 34.04 -8.14 16.44
CA ASN A 99 34.09 -9.48 17.01
C ASN A 99 32.66 -10.04 17.22
N PRO A 100 31.96 -10.43 16.13
CA PRO A 100 30.61 -10.97 16.17
C PRO A 100 30.43 -12.19 17.07
N ARG A 101 31.48 -13.01 17.26
CA ARG A 101 31.41 -14.21 18.11
C ARG A 101 31.29 -13.88 19.60
N ALA A 102 31.85 -12.75 20.03
CA ALA A 102 31.78 -12.29 21.42
C ALA A 102 30.51 -11.47 21.73
N HIS A 103 29.72 -11.11 20.71
CA HIS A 103 28.53 -10.27 20.91
C HIS A 103 27.39 -11.07 21.59
N PRO A 104 26.73 -10.56 22.64
CA PRO A 104 25.70 -11.30 23.38
C PRO A 104 24.51 -11.80 22.53
N ALA A 105 24.12 -11.03 21.51
CA ALA A 105 23.05 -11.40 20.59
C ALA A 105 23.48 -12.42 19.50
N SER A 106 24.76 -12.80 19.47
CA SER A 106 25.27 -13.72 18.46
C SER A 106 24.88 -15.16 18.77
N LYS A 107 24.13 -15.78 17.85
CA LYS A 107 23.77 -17.20 17.90
C LYS A 107 24.63 -18.07 16.99
N GLY A 108 25.72 -17.52 16.45
CA GLY A 108 26.55 -18.14 15.42
C GLY A 108 25.88 -18.15 14.04
N VAL A 109 26.54 -18.82 13.08
CA VAL A 109 26.03 -19.05 11.73
C VAL A 109 26.02 -20.55 11.43
N SER A 110 25.15 -20.99 10.51
CA SER A 110 25.08 -22.40 10.12
C SER A 110 26.39 -22.85 9.44
N ARG A 111 26.70 -24.15 9.47
CA ARG A 111 27.97 -24.70 8.93
C ARG A 111 28.23 -24.38 7.45
N ASN A 112 27.20 -24.05 6.68
CA ASN A 112 27.28 -23.76 5.25
C ASN A 112 27.33 -22.25 4.94
N HIS A 113 27.38 -21.41 5.98
CA HIS A 113 27.45 -19.96 5.86
C HIS A 113 28.90 -19.47 5.95
N VAL A 114 29.21 -18.39 5.25
CA VAL A 114 30.51 -17.71 5.37
C VAL A 114 30.76 -17.25 6.80
N PRO A 115 31.97 -17.42 7.36
CA PRO A 115 32.30 -16.89 8.68
C PRO A 115 32.06 -15.38 8.71
N ILE A 116 31.36 -14.91 9.75
CA ILE A 116 31.14 -13.48 9.98
C ILE A 116 32.17 -13.01 11.01
N GLU A 117 33.19 -12.32 10.53
CA GLU A 117 34.31 -11.80 11.33
C GLU A 117 34.08 -10.35 11.73
N ARG A 118 33.31 -9.61 10.94
CA ARG A 118 32.87 -8.24 11.22
C ARG A 118 31.44 -8.08 10.76
N PHE A 119 30.65 -7.35 11.52
CA PHE A 119 29.23 -7.17 11.24
C PHE A 119 28.81 -5.73 11.51
N MET A 120 27.97 -5.18 10.65
CA MET A 120 27.34 -3.87 10.82
C MET A 120 25.89 -3.97 10.37
N ALA A 121 24.98 -3.35 11.11
CA ALA A 121 23.56 -3.35 10.79
C ALA A 121 22.91 -2.01 11.12
N VAL A 122 22.02 -1.58 10.23
CA VAL A 122 21.19 -0.39 10.39
C VAL A 122 19.73 -0.79 10.20
N PRO A 123 18.89 -0.64 11.24
CA PRO A 123 17.45 -0.81 11.08
C PRO A 123 16.91 0.36 10.26
N ILE A 124 15.99 0.06 9.33
CA ILE A 124 15.34 1.09 8.52
C ILE A 124 14.08 1.53 9.26
N ILE A 125 14.08 2.76 9.74
CA ILE A 125 13.02 3.30 10.60
C ILE A 125 12.49 4.60 10.00
N LEU A 126 11.17 4.75 9.95
CA LEU A 126 10.50 6.01 9.62
C LEU A 126 9.29 6.22 10.55
N ASN A 127 9.23 7.36 11.23
CA ASN A 127 8.16 7.69 12.19
C ASN A 127 7.92 6.55 13.21
N ASP A 128 8.99 6.08 13.87
CA ASP A 128 9.02 4.98 14.85
C ASP A 128 8.61 3.58 14.35
N ARG A 129 8.26 3.45 13.06
CA ARG A 129 7.95 2.17 12.40
C ARG A 129 9.21 1.54 11.82
N LEU A 130 9.40 0.25 12.09
CA LEU A 130 10.44 -0.56 11.47
C LEU A 130 9.98 -0.98 10.07
N LEU A 131 10.70 -0.53 9.05
CA LEU A 131 10.42 -0.83 7.64
C LEU A 131 11.34 -1.91 7.07
N GLY A 132 12.50 -2.16 7.68
CA GLY A 132 13.47 -3.08 7.14
C GLY A 132 14.83 -3.05 7.85
N LEU A 133 15.83 -3.58 7.17
CA LEU A 133 17.19 -3.74 7.68
C LEU A 133 18.20 -3.69 6.54
N ILE A 134 19.31 -3.00 6.73
CA ILE A 134 20.53 -3.21 5.94
C ILE A 134 21.58 -3.83 6.86
N ALA A 135 22.16 -4.95 6.44
CA ALA A 135 23.21 -5.64 7.19
C ALA A 135 24.40 -5.93 6.28
N LEU A 136 25.59 -5.54 6.72
CA LEU A 136 26.85 -5.72 6.01
C LEU A 136 27.84 -6.52 6.84
N ALA A 137 28.73 -7.24 6.18
CA ALA A 137 29.73 -8.05 6.85
C ALA A 137 31.06 -8.10 6.11
N ASN A 138 32.10 -8.41 6.90
CA ASN A 138 33.42 -8.79 6.43
C ASN A 138 34.12 -7.75 5.54
N LYS A 139 33.99 -6.46 5.88
CA LYS A 139 34.96 -5.44 5.47
C LYS A 139 36.38 -5.93 5.78
N GLU A 140 37.34 -5.59 4.90
CA GLU A 140 38.73 -6.02 5.05
C GLU A 140 39.36 -5.53 6.37
N LYS A 141 39.03 -4.29 6.74
CA LYS A 141 39.39 -3.66 8.00
C LYS A 141 38.20 -3.60 8.94
N ASP A 142 38.48 -3.25 10.19
CA ASP A 142 37.49 -2.99 11.21
C ASP A 142 36.50 -1.91 10.76
N TYR A 143 35.20 -2.14 11.04
CA TYR A 143 34.19 -1.11 10.91
C TYR A 143 34.45 0.02 11.89
N THR A 144 34.13 1.23 11.46
CA THR A 144 34.26 2.46 12.24
C THR A 144 32.91 3.17 12.35
N GLU A 145 32.84 4.19 13.20
CA GLU A 145 31.66 5.08 13.27
C GLU A 145 31.37 5.79 11.94
N GLU A 146 32.41 6.08 11.14
CA GLU A 146 32.24 6.67 9.81
C GLU A 146 31.49 5.71 8.86
N ASP A 147 31.81 4.41 8.90
CA ASP A 147 31.09 3.40 8.12
C ASP A 147 29.61 3.32 8.56
N LEU A 148 29.37 3.41 9.86
CA LEU A 148 28.02 3.36 10.43
C LEU A 148 27.20 4.58 10.01
N GLU A 149 27.78 5.77 9.98
CA GLU A 149 27.07 6.99 9.55
C GLU A 149 26.75 6.97 8.06
N LYS A 150 27.68 6.49 7.20
CA LYS A 150 27.39 6.26 5.77
C LYS A 150 26.21 5.32 5.58
N LEU A 151 26.19 4.20 6.32
CA LEU A 151 25.11 3.23 6.21
C LEU A 151 23.77 3.78 6.74
N LYS A 152 23.80 4.59 7.80
CA LYS A 152 22.60 5.31 8.30
C LYS A 152 22.04 6.26 7.25
N GLU A 153 22.90 7.01 6.55
CA GLU A 153 22.47 7.93 5.50
C GLU A 153 21.75 7.18 4.36
N ILE A 154 22.35 6.08 3.86
CA ILE A 154 21.72 5.20 2.87
C ILE A 154 20.39 4.65 3.40
N GLY A 155 20.36 4.26 4.68
CA GLY A 155 19.16 3.78 5.35
C GLY A 155 18.02 4.80 5.36
N ARG A 156 18.32 6.10 5.55
CA ARG A 156 17.32 7.18 5.49
C ARG A 156 16.69 7.29 4.10
N TYR A 157 17.49 7.21 3.03
CA TYR A 157 16.97 7.21 1.66
C TYR A 157 16.12 5.99 1.35
N PHE A 158 16.54 4.82 1.83
CA PHE A 158 15.79 3.60 1.64
C PHE A 158 14.46 3.62 2.42
N ALA A 159 14.43 4.20 3.62
CA ALA A 159 13.20 4.38 4.39
C ALA A 159 12.13 5.16 3.60
N LEU A 160 12.52 6.26 2.94
CA LEU A 160 11.62 7.05 2.10
C LEU A 160 11.11 6.28 0.88
N ALA A 161 11.98 5.49 0.25
CA ALA A 161 11.59 4.62 -0.87
C ALA A 161 10.62 3.52 -0.43
N LEU A 162 10.85 2.88 0.73
CA LEU A 162 9.94 1.87 1.28
C LEU A 162 8.58 2.46 1.63
N GLU A 163 8.54 3.62 2.29
CA GLU A 163 7.28 4.28 2.64
C GLU A 163 6.44 4.55 1.39
N ARG A 164 7.06 5.13 0.37
CA ARG A 164 6.36 5.43 -0.88
C ARG A 164 5.90 4.16 -1.59
N TYR A 165 6.70 3.09 -1.58
CA TYR A 165 6.30 1.82 -2.18
C TYR A 165 5.02 1.28 -1.53
N TRP A 166 4.98 1.22 -0.20
CA TRP A 166 3.83 0.69 0.52
C TRP A 166 2.58 1.56 0.36
N LEU A 167 2.72 2.90 0.33
CA LEU A 167 1.61 3.80 0.03
C LEU A 167 1.06 3.58 -1.39
N GLU A 168 1.93 3.37 -2.38
CA GLU A 168 1.50 3.09 -3.76
C GLU A 168 0.82 1.71 -3.88
N GLU A 169 1.30 0.69 -3.17
CA GLU A 169 0.67 -0.63 -3.13
C GLU A 169 -0.69 -0.61 -2.41
N GLU A 170 -0.80 0.08 -1.27
CA GLU A 170 -2.07 0.23 -0.55
C GLU A 170 -3.13 0.97 -1.39
N LEU A 171 -2.71 2.04 -2.07
CA LEU A 171 -3.59 2.76 -3.01
C LEU A 171 -4.01 1.86 -4.17
N ARG A 172 -3.07 1.09 -4.75
CA ARG A 172 -3.38 0.18 -5.85
C ARG A 172 -4.36 -0.90 -5.41
N ALA A 173 -4.10 -1.56 -4.27
CA ALA A 173 -4.97 -2.58 -3.72
C ALA A 173 -6.38 -2.03 -3.45
N SER A 174 -6.48 -0.86 -2.82
CA SER A 174 -7.76 -0.20 -2.55
C SER A 174 -8.53 0.12 -3.83
N LYS A 175 -7.83 0.61 -4.87
CA LYS A 175 -8.42 0.88 -6.18
C LYS A 175 -8.92 -0.40 -6.87
N THR A 176 -8.11 -1.47 -6.87
CA THR A 176 -8.52 -2.76 -7.42
C THR A 176 -9.77 -3.30 -6.71
N TRP A 177 -9.80 -3.24 -5.38
CA TRP A 177 -10.98 -3.65 -4.62
C TRP A 177 -12.21 -2.81 -4.95
N TYR A 178 -12.05 -1.49 -5.05
CA TYR A 178 -13.13 -0.60 -5.48
C TYR A 178 -13.66 -0.99 -6.87
N GLU A 179 -12.79 -1.20 -7.85
CA GLU A 179 -13.19 -1.58 -9.21
C GLU A 179 -13.94 -2.92 -9.24
N ILE A 180 -13.46 -3.92 -8.48
CA ILE A 180 -14.14 -5.22 -8.38
C ILE A 180 -15.51 -5.06 -7.73
N LEU A 181 -15.61 -4.39 -6.58
CA LEU A 181 -16.89 -4.21 -5.88
C LEU A 181 -17.86 -3.37 -6.70
N TRP A 182 -17.37 -2.31 -7.36
CA TRP A 182 -18.19 -1.45 -8.20
C TRP A 182 -18.81 -2.25 -9.35
N GLU A 183 -18.02 -3.04 -10.08
CA GLU A 183 -18.47 -3.72 -11.30
C GLU A 183 -19.15 -5.08 -11.06
N GLN A 184 -18.95 -5.73 -9.90
CA GLN A 184 -19.46 -7.09 -9.63
C GLN A 184 -20.66 -7.13 -8.68
N VAL A 185 -21.08 -6.01 -8.10
CA VAL A 185 -22.29 -5.98 -7.25
C VAL A 185 -23.53 -6.20 -8.14
N PRO A 186 -24.37 -7.21 -7.85
CA PRO A 186 -25.56 -7.55 -8.65
C PRO A 186 -26.75 -6.66 -8.29
N LEU A 187 -26.51 -5.37 -8.09
CA LEU A 187 -27.54 -4.35 -7.92
C LEU A 187 -27.16 -3.12 -8.76
N PRO A 188 -28.12 -2.46 -9.43
CA PRO A 188 -27.85 -1.19 -10.08
C PRO A 188 -27.34 -0.15 -9.10
N ILE A 189 -26.18 0.41 -9.37
CA ILE A 189 -25.57 1.48 -8.58
C ILE A 189 -25.33 2.70 -9.47
N LEU A 190 -25.66 3.88 -8.95
CA LEU A 190 -25.35 5.15 -9.59
C LEU A 190 -24.87 6.20 -8.59
N LEU A 191 -23.96 7.06 -9.06
CA LEU A 191 -23.53 8.27 -8.36
C LEU A 191 -24.15 9.50 -9.00
N ILE A 192 -24.88 10.27 -8.18
CA ILE A 192 -25.59 11.47 -8.60
C ILE A 192 -24.87 12.70 -8.04
N GLU A 193 -24.50 13.62 -8.91
CA GLU A 193 -23.86 14.88 -8.55
C GLU A 193 -24.86 15.89 -7.94
N GLU A 194 -24.33 16.97 -7.35
CA GLU A 194 -25.17 18.05 -6.80
C GLU A 194 -26.16 18.60 -7.84
N ASN A 195 -25.71 18.73 -9.10
CA ASN A 195 -26.49 19.23 -10.24
C ASN A 195 -27.40 18.18 -10.91
N ASP A 196 -27.62 17.03 -10.25
CA ASP A 196 -28.44 15.89 -10.70
C ASP A 196 -27.85 15.04 -11.82
N ILE A 197 -26.70 15.40 -12.37
CA ILE A 197 -26.06 14.61 -13.42
C ILE A 197 -25.51 13.32 -12.81
N ILE A 198 -25.71 12.20 -13.50
CA ILE A 198 -25.13 10.91 -13.12
C ILE A 198 -23.65 10.94 -13.51
N SER A 199 -22.76 10.77 -12.53
CA SER A 199 -21.30 10.79 -12.74
C SER A 199 -20.68 9.41 -12.87
N GLN A 200 -21.32 8.37 -12.33
CA GLN A 200 -20.89 6.98 -12.48
C GLN A 200 -22.10 6.05 -12.39
N VAL A 201 -21.99 4.91 -13.07
CA VAL A 201 -22.87 3.75 -12.96
C VAL A 201 -22.00 2.48 -12.97
N ASN A 202 -22.51 1.38 -12.42
CA ASN A 202 -21.89 0.06 -12.57
C ASN A 202 -22.47 -0.74 -13.74
N LYS A 203 -21.86 -1.89 -14.04
CA LYS A 203 -22.35 -2.81 -15.07
C LYS A 203 -23.81 -3.24 -14.87
N GLU A 204 -24.22 -3.55 -13.64
CA GLU A 204 -25.60 -3.97 -13.36
C GLU A 204 -26.62 -2.88 -13.71
N PHE A 205 -26.29 -1.60 -13.52
CA PHE A 205 -27.15 -0.51 -13.97
C PHE A 205 -27.36 -0.53 -15.49
N GLU A 206 -26.30 -0.79 -16.26
CA GLU A 206 -26.40 -0.88 -17.72
C GLU A 206 -27.29 -2.05 -18.13
N GLU A 207 -27.14 -3.20 -17.48
CA GLU A 207 -27.93 -4.41 -17.74
C GLU A 207 -29.41 -4.21 -17.36
N PHE A 208 -29.66 -3.64 -16.20
CA PHE A 208 -31.01 -3.38 -15.69
C PHE A 208 -31.77 -2.33 -16.50
N THR A 209 -31.10 -1.22 -16.86
CA THR A 209 -31.77 -0.10 -17.56
C THR A 209 -31.69 -0.20 -19.10
N GLY A 210 -30.75 -0.98 -19.63
CA GLY A 210 -30.45 -1.06 -21.06
C GLY A 210 -29.69 0.15 -21.63
N TYR A 211 -29.30 1.13 -20.81
CA TYR A 211 -28.47 2.26 -21.23
C TYR A 211 -27.00 1.96 -21.00
N SER A 212 -26.14 2.32 -21.97
CA SER A 212 -24.70 2.19 -21.76
C SER A 212 -24.16 3.31 -20.87
N LYS A 213 -23.04 3.05 -20.19
CA LYS A 213 -22.32 4.02 -19.37
C LYS A 213 -21.99 5.30 -20.15
N GLU A 214 -21.63 5.18 -21.43
CA GLU A 214 -21.30 6.31 -22.30
C GLU A 214 -22.52 7.17 -22.65
N GLU A 215 -23.73 6.59 -22.68
CA GLU A 215 -24.97 7.33 -22.88
C GLU A 215 -25.35 8.12 -21.64
N VAL A 216 -25.04 7.58 -20.45
CA VAL A 216 -25.53 8.09 -19.16
C VAL A 216 -24.56 9.06 -18.50
N VAL A 217 -23.31 8.65 -18.32
CA VAL A 217 -22.33 9.34 -17.47
C VAL A 217 -22.01 10.73 -18.03
N GLY A 218 -22.20 11.76 -17.19
CA GLY A 218 -21.97 13.16 -17.52
C GLY A 218 -23.03 13.79 -18.41
N LYS A 219 -24.05 13.03 -18.85
CA LYS A 219 -25.03 13.47 -19.85
C LYS A 219 -26.46 13.44 -19.34
N MET A 220 -26.83 12.37 -18.64
CA MET A 220 -28.20 12.15 -18.16
C MET A 220 -28.34 12.52 -16.69
N LYS A 221 -29.55 12.94 -16.33
CA LYS A 221 -29.95 13.19 -14.96
C LYS A 221 -30.77 12.02 -14.43
N TRP A 222 -30.66 11.74 -13.14
CA TRP A 222 -31.36 10.62 -12.49
C TRP A 222 -32.88 10.68 -12.62
N GLN A 223 -33.46 11.88 -12.71
CA GLN A 223 -34.92 12.05 -12.88
C GLN A 223 -35.45 11.44 -14.18
N GLN A 224 -34.60 11.28 -15.19
CA GLN A 224 -35.01 10.74 -16.50
C GLN A 224 -35.34 9.23 -16.44
N PHE A 225 -34.90 8.55 -15.38
CA PHE A 225 -35.14 7.13 -15.18
C PHE A 225 -36.35 6.86 -14.28
N GLY A 226 -37.12 7.87 -13.89
CA GLY A 226 -38.20 7.69 -12.91
C GLY A 226 -39.58 8.11 -13.39
N HIS A 227 -40.59 7.40 -12.90
CA HIS A 227 -41.97 7.87 -13.05
C HIS A 227 -42.20 9.19 -12.29
N LYS A 228 -42.93 10.13 -12.90
CA LYS A 228 -43.02 11.54 -12.47
C LYS A 228 -43.38 11.71 -10.98
N GLU A 229 -44.33 10.93 -10.48
CA GLU A 229 -44.77 11.01 -9.07
C GLU A 229 -43.64 10.67 -8.09
N TYR A 230 -42.80 9.70 -8.43
CA TYR A 230 -41.70 9.26 -7.57
C TYR A 230 -40.50 10.22 -7.66
N VAL A 231 -40.25 10.79 -8.84
CA VAL A 231 -39.20 11.79 -9.07
C VAL A 231 -39.34 12.98 -8.12
N GLU A 232 -40.55 13.54 -8.00
CA GLU A 232 -40.80 14.72 -7.18
C GLU A 232 -40.47 14.46 -5.70
N LYS A 233 -40.93 13.32 -5.14
CA LYS A 233 -40.62 12.90 -3.76
C LYS A 233 -39.12 12.65 -3.56
N ALA A 234 -38.47 11.92 -4.47
CA ALA A 234 -37.05 11.62 -4.39
C ALA A 234 -36.17 12.87 -4.48
N ALA A 235 -36.59 13.89 -5.25
CA ALA A 235 -35.87 15.15 -5.37
C ALA A 235 -35.88 15.93 -4.04
N VAL A 236 -37.02 15.92 -3.33
CA VAL A 236 -37.11 16.49 -1.97
C VAL A 236 -36.15 15.76 -1.03
N TYR A 237 -36.16 14.42 -1.03
CA TYR A 237 -35.24 13.64 -0.19
C TYR A 237 -33.77 13.92 -0.50
N LYS A 238 -33.39 14.08 -1.77
CA LYS A 238 -32.03 14.47 -2.16
C LYS A 238 -31.66 15.83 -1.56
N GLN A 239 -32.53 16.83 -1.67
CA GLN A 239 -32.28 18.17 -1.12
C GLN A 239 -32.13 18.17 0.40
N MET A 240 -32.99 17.43 1.11
CA MET A 240 -32.88 17.24 2.56
C MET A 240 -31.51 16.65 2.93
N ARG A 241 -31.06 15.59 2.24
CA ARG A 241 -29.74 14.98 2.48
C ARG A 241 -28.59 15.97 2.27
N ILE A 242 -28.62 16.75 1.19
CA ILE A 242 -27.56 17.73 0.88
C ILE A 242 -27.50 18.84 1.95
N LYS A 243 -28.64 19.22 2.53
CA LYS A 243 -28.73 20.20 3.62
C LYS A 243 -28.35 19.64 5.00
N GLY A 244 -28.11 18.34 5.11
CA GLY A 244 -27.88 17.67 6.40
C GLY A 244 -29.17 17.45 7.21
N GLU A 245 -30.34 17.59 6.59
CA GLU A 245 -31.63 17.28 7.19
C GLU A 245 -31.91 15.78 7.15
N GLN A 246 -32.79 15.31 8.04
CA GLN A 246 -33.14 13.89 8.12
C GLN A 246 -34.05 13.49 6.95
N ALA A 247 -33.50 12.75 6.00
CA ALA A 247 -34.25 12.14 4.88
C ALA A 247 -34.37 10.62 5.06
N PRO A 248 -35.42 9.97 4.52
CA PRO A 248 -35.52 8.52 4.50
C PRO A 248 -34.26 7.89 3.91
N THR A 249 -33.79 6.78 4.46
CA THR A 249 -32.61 6.08 3.93
C THR A 249 -32.95 5.11 2.79
N GLU A 250 -34.20 4.69 2.75
CA GLU A 250 -34.77 3.80 1.75
C GLU A 250 -36.19 4.26 1.44
N TYR A 251 -36.61 4.08 0.19
CA TYR A 251 -37.95 4.43 -0.27
C TYR A 251 -38.26 3.72 -1.59
N GLU A 252 -39.54 3.46 -1.83
CA GLU A 252 -40.01 2.92 -3.11
C GLU A 252 -39.85 3.95 -4.23
N TYR A 253 -39.53 3.44 -5.41
CA TYR A 253 -39.36 4.21 -6.62
C TYR A 253 -39.77 3.36 -7.82
N ARG A 254 -40.21 4.00 -8.89
CA ARG A 254 -40.50 3.33 -10.15
C ARG A 254 -39.53 3.76 -11.22
N VAL A 255 -38.68 2.83 -11.64
CA VAL A 255 -37.66 3.04 -12.68
C VAL A 255 -38.25 2.74 -14.05
N ILE A 256 -37.92 3.57 -15.04
CA ILE A 256 -38.29 3.37 -16.44
C ILE A 256 -37.02 3.04 -17.23
N ASP A 257 -36.99 1.86 -17.86
CA ASP A 257 -35.85 1.42 -18.67
C ASP A 257 -35.85 2.02 -20.09
N LYS A 258 -34.81 1.74 -20.88
CA LYS A 258 -34.65 2.24 -22.26
C LYS A 258 -35.78 1.81 -23.21
N ASN A 259 -36.44 0.70 -22.92
CA ASN A 259 -37.56 0.16 -23.69
C ASN A 259 -38.91 0.68 -23.18
N GLY A 260 -38.93 1.52 -22.15
CA GLY A 260 -40.13 2.05 -21.53
C GLY A 260 -40.81 1.07 -20.56
N ARG A 261 -40.16 -0.03 -20.16
CA ARG A 261 -40.71 -0.91 -19.12
C ARG A 261 -40.52 -0.27 -17.76
N GLU A 262 -41.53 -0.42 -16.92
CA GLU A 262 -41.52 0.07 -15.55
C GLU A 262 -41.07 -1.05 -14.62
N HIS A 263 -40.16 -0.73 -13.71
CA HIS A 263 -39.63 -1.62 -12.68
C HIS A 263 -39.85 -0.99 -11.31
N ASP A 264 -40.46 -1.74 -10.39
CA ASP A 264 -40.64 -1.31 -9.02
C ASP A 264 -39.37 -1.62 -8.22
N VAL A 265 -38.77 -0.61 -7.61
CA VAL A 265 -37.51 -0.75 -6.88
C VAL A 265 -37.57 -0.11 -5.50
N ILE A 266 -36.82 -0.67 -4.56
CA ILE A 266 -36.44 0.01 -3.32
C ILE A 266 -35.11 0.73 -3.57
N VAL A 267 -35.11 2.05 -3.40
CA VAL A 267 -33.91 2.89 -3.53
C VAL A 267 -33.25 3.06 -2.19
N TYR A 268 -32.01 2.57 -2.05
CA TYR A 268 -31.14 2.92 -0.94
C TYR A 268 -30.29 4.12 -1.33
N ALA A 269 -30.49 5.27 -0.68
CA ALA A 269 -29.76 6.49 -1.01
C ALA A 269 -28.98 7.05 0.19
N ARG A 270 -27.71 7.40 -0.03
CA ARG A 270 -26.81 7.99 0.98
C ARG A 270 -26.02 9.16 0.40
N LEU A 271 -25.80 10.18 1.23
CA LEU A 271 -24.83 11.23 0.92
C LEU A 271 -23.42 10.67 1.15
N ILE A 272 -22.51 10.85 0.20
CA ILE A 272 -21.11 10.49 0.39
C ILE A 272 -20.47 11.55 1.31
N PRO A 273 -19.88 11.14 2.46
CA PRO A 273 -19.30 12.06 3.43
C PRO A 273 -18.31 13.04 2.80
N ASN A 274 -18.30 14.29 3.28
CA ASN A 274 -17.45 15.38 2.78
C ASN A 274 -17.65 15.73 1.29
N THR A 275 -18.77 15.30 0.70
CA THR A 275 -19.18 15.67 -0.66
C THR A 275 -20.65 16.04 -0.70
N LYS A 276 -21.13 16.46 -1.87
CA LYS A 276 -22.56 16.63 -2.16
C LYS A 276 -23.12 15.57 -3.12
N LYS A 277 -22.39 14.46 -3.28
CA LYS A 277 -22.77 13.36 -4.16
C LYS A 277 -23.67 12.37 -3.42
N ILE A 278 -24.66 11.85 -4.13
CA ILE A 278 -25.54 10.81 -3.62
C ILE A 278 -25.16 9.48 -4.26
N LEU A 279 -24.89 8.46 -3.44
CA LEU A 279 -24.88 7.06 -3.85
C LEU A 279 -26.32 6.55 -3.80
N ALA A 280 -26.81 6.03 -4.91
CA ALA A 280 -28.09 5.34 -4.98
C ALA A 280 -27.87 3.90 -5.44
N ILE A 281 -28.58 2.97 -4.79
CA ILE A 281 -28.62 1.54 -5.13
C ILE A 281 -30.07 1.18 -5.31
N TRP A 282 -30.40 0.41 -6.35
CA TRP A 282 -31.75 -0.06 -6.61
C TRP A 282 -31.84 -1.55 -6.30
N LEU A 283 -32.84 -1.93 -5.52
CA LEU A 283 -33.23 -3.32 -5.32
C LEU A 283 -34.54 -3.54 -6.03
N ASP A 284 -34.54 -4.36 -7.08
CA ASP A 284 -35.74 -4.72 -7.82
C ASP A 284 -36.68 -5.55 -6.96
N ILE A 285 -37.95 -5.15 -6.93
CA ILE A 285 -39.05 -5.79 -6.21
C ILE A 285 -40.27 -5.99 -7.13
N THR A 286 -40.09 -5.90 -8.45
CA THR A 286 -41.16 -6.09 -9.43
C THR A 286 -41.75 -7.50 -9.30
N GLU A 287 -43.06 -7.61 -9.09
CA GLU A 287 -43.74 -8.91 -9.03
C GLU A 287 -43.81 -9.53 -10.44
N GLU A 288 -43.42 -10.81 -10.56
CA GLU A 288 -43.52 -11.62 -11.80
C GLU A 288 -44.96 -12.02 -12.17
#